data_AF-A0A379TXJ1-F1
#
_entry.id   AF-A0A379TXJ1-F1
#
_cell.length_a   1.000
_cell.length_b   1.000
_cell.length_c   1.000
_cell.angle_alpha   90.00
_cell.angle_beta   90.00
_cell.angle_gamma   90.00
#
_symmetry.space_group_name_H-M   'P 1'
#
loop_
_entity.id
_entity.type
_entity.pdbx_description
1 polymer ?
#
loop_
_entity_poly.entity_id
_entity_poly.type
_entity_poly.pdbx_seq_one_letter_code
_entity_poly.pdbx_strand_id
1 'polypeptide(L)'
;MNSDGTWSFTPQTPLANGNHTLTLSATDPAGNSSAVSSGFVLTIDATPPAAPVIASVADNTAPVTGIVPNGGSTERNPTDALGYR
;
A
#
# COMPACT_ATOMS: atom_id res chain seq x y z
N MET A 1 -25.85 -20.75 -1.65
CA MET A 1 -26.39 -20.18 -2.90
C MET A 1 -27.70 -19.49 -2.56
N ASN A 2 -27.87 -18.29 -3.06
CA ASN A 2 -29.14 -17.60 -3.06
C ASN A 2 -30.06 -18.22 -4.13
N SER A 3 -31.36 -17.94 -4.05
CA SER A 3 -32.37 -18.48 -4.97
C SER A 3 -32.19 -18.03 -6.43
N ASP A 4 -31.38 -17.02 -6.68
CA ASP A 4 -30.97 -16.53 -8.00
C ASP A 4 -29.67 -17.17 -8.53
N GLY A 5 -29.12 -18.15 -7.79
CA GLY A 5 -27.86 -18.82 -8.13
C GLY A 5 -26.60 -18.06 -7.72
N THR A 6 -26.74 -16.88 -7.08
CA THR A 6 -25.58 -16.15 -6.57
C THR A 6 -24.99 -16.84 -5.34
N TRP A 7 -23.69 -16.71 -5.15
CA TRP A 7 -23.00 -17.20 -3.96
C TRP A 7 -22.01 -16.14 -3.49
N SER A 8 -21.75 -16.13 -2.18
CA SER A 8 -20.73 -15.29 -1.58
C SER A 8 -19.93 -16.14 -0.61
N PHE A 9 -18.63 -15.89 -0.57
CA PHE A 9 -17.71 -16.49 0.37
C PHE A 9 -16.85 -15.36 0.96
N THR A 10 -16.92 -15.21 2.28
CA THR A 10 -16.05 -14.30 3.02
C THR A 10 -15.17 -15.14 3.93
N PRO A 11 -13.84 -15.19 3.69
CA PRO A 11 -12.91 -15.87 4.59
C PRO A 11 -13.03 -15.32 6.02
N GLN A 12 -13.06 -16.20 7.02
CA GLN A 12 -13.01 -15.78 8.44
C GLN A 12 -11.61 -15.30 8.85
N THR A 13 -10.58 -15.85 8.22
CA THR A 13 -9.19 -15.44 8.38
C THR A 13 -8.73 -14.77 7.09
N PRO A 14 -8.03 -13.61 7.17
CA PRO A 14 -7.44 -12.99 6.00
C PRO A 14 -6.57 -13.97 5.23
N LEU A 15 -6.75 -14.00 3.92
CA LEU A 15 -5.89 -14.76 3.03
C LEU A 15 -4.52 -14.06 2.94
N ALA A 16 -3.43 -14.84 3.00
CA ALA A 16 -2.08 -14.31 2.88
C ALA A 16 -1.80 -13.81 1.45
N ASN A 17 -0.76 -12.99 1.27
CA ASN A 17 -0.26 -12.62 -0.05
C ASN A 17 0.12 -13.88 -0.86
N GLY A 18 -0.07 -13.80 -2.17
CA GLY A 18 0.22 -14.88 -3.11
C GLY A 18 -1.02 -15.42 -3.83
N ASN A 19 -0.85 -16.58 -4.44
CA ASN A 19 -1.86 -17.20 -5.31
C ASN A 19 -2.78 -18.12 -4.51
N HIS A 20 -4.09 -17.92 -4.69
CA HIS A 20 -5.15 -18.77 -4.16
C HIS A 20 -5.98 -19.31 -5.32
N THR A 21 -6.25 -20.61 -5.34
CA THR A 21 -7.16 -21.22 -6.33
C THR A 21 -8.46 -21.59 -5.65
N LEU A 22 -9.55 -20.95 -6.07
CA LEU A 22 -10.90 -21.22 -5.56
C LEU A 22 -11.64 -22.16 -6.52
N THR A 23 -12.32 -23.15 -5.97
CA THR A 23 -13.17 -24.11 -6.71
C THR A 23 -14.51 -24.26 -6.03
N LEU A 24 -15.54 -24.58 -6.81
CA LEU A 24 -16.92 -24.71 -6.33
C LEU A 24 -17.49 -26.09 -6.69
N SER A 25 -18.28 -26.66 -5.79
CA SER A 25 -19.18 -27.78 -6.04
C SER A 25 -20.47 -27.55 -5.27
N ALA A 26 -21.59 -28.05 -5.79
CA ALA A 26 -22.90 -27.93 -5.16
C ALA A 26 -23.46 -29.32 -4.88
N THR A 27 -24.16 -29.48 -3.76
CA THR A 27 -24.85 -30.72 -3.38
C THR A 27 -26.34 -30.43 -3.24
N ASP A 28 -27.19 -31.27 -3.83
CA ASP A 28 -28.64 -31.17 -3.71
C ASP A 28 -29.15 -31.73 -2.35
N PRO A 29 -30.42 -31.50 -1.95
CA PRO A 29 -30.96 -32.04 -0.70
C PRO A 29 -31.04 -33.57 -0.62
N ALA A 30 -30.99 -34.26 -1.77
CA ALA A 30 -30.95 -35.71 -1.84
C ALA A 30 -29.51 -36.27 -1.70
N GLY A 31 -28.50 -35.40 -1.65
CA GLY A 31 -27.09 -35.74 -1.46
C GLY A 31 -26.28 -35.87 -2.75
N ASN A 32 -26.85 -35.57 -3.93
CA ASN A 32 -26.10 -35.64 -5.18
C ASN A 32 -25.22 -34.40 -5.34
N SER A 33 -23.94 -34.59 -5.64
CA SER A 33 -22.98 -33.50 -5.84
C SER A 33 -22.65 -33.27 -7.31
N SER A 34 -22.46 -32.00 -7.69
CA SER A 34 -22.00 -31.60 -9.02
C SER A 34 -20.52 -31.90 -9.22
N ALA A 35 -20.07 -31.86 -10.48
CA ALA A 35 -18.64 -31.72 -10.79
C ALA A 35 -18.07 -30.45 -10.12
N VAL A 36 -16.77 -30.49 -9.82
CA VAL A 36 -16.01 -29.33 -9.34
C VAL A 36 -15.79 -28.36 -10.49
N SER A 37 -15.95 -27.06 -10.23
CA SER A 37 -15.70 -26.01 -11.22
C SER A 37 -14.23 -25.97 -11.67
N SER A 38 -13.97 -25.29 -12.78
CA SER A 38 -12.61 -24.82 -13.06
C SER A 38 -12.09 -23.92 -11.93
N GLY A 39 -10.78 -23.91 -11.71
CA GLY A 39 -10.14 -23.06 -10.71
C GLY A 39 -10.21 -21.58 -11.07
N PHE A 40 -10.67 -20.75 -10.14
CA PHE A 40 -10.53 -19.30 -10.19
C PHE A 40 -9.26 -18.90 -9.44
N VAL A 41 -8.31 -18.27 -10.14
CA VAL A 41 -7.04 -17.83 -9.55
C VAL A 41 -7.18 -16.41 -9.01
N LEU A 42 -7.07 -16.28 -7.69
CA LEU A 42 -7.03 -15.02 -6.96
C LEU A 42 -5.58 -14.74 -6.54
N THR A 43 -5.01 -13.62 -6.96
CA THR A 43 -3.71 -13.16 -6.47
C THR A 43 -3.94 -12.04 -5.46
N ILE A 44 -3.34 -12.18 -4.28
CA ILE A 44 -3.42 -11.18 -3.21
C ILE A 44 -2.07 -10.51 -3.07
N ASP A 45 -2.06 -9.18 -3.14
CA ASP A 45 -0.93 -8.35 -2.77
C ASP A 45 -1.40 -7.21 -1.87
N ALA A 46 -1.17 -7.38 -0.58
CA ALA A 46 -1.38 -6.39 0.46
C ALA A 46 -0.06 -5.84 1.01
N THR A 47 1.04 -5.90 0.24
CA THR A 47 2.34 -5.40 0.67
C THR A 47 2.33 -3.88 0.70
N PRO A 48 2.51 -3.23 1.87
CA PRO A 48 2.59 -1.78 1.92
C PRO A 48 3.84 -1.28 1.19
N PRO A 49 3.79 -0.11 0.53
CA PRO A 49 5.01 0.52 0.03
C PRO A 49 5.92 0.93 1.18
N ALA A 50 7.22 1.08 0.89
CA ALA A 50 8.16 1.63 1.86
C ALA A 50 7.77 3.06 2.24
N ALA A 51 7.92 3.41 3.51
CA ALA A 51 7.70 4.78 3.97
C ALA A 51 8.66 5.74 3.26
N PRO A 52 8.20 6.92 2.80
CA PRO A 52 9.09 7.90 2.22
C PRO A 52 10.06 8.42 3.27
N VAL A 53 11.30 8.65 2.87
CA VAL A 53 12.35 9.24 3.70
C VAL A 53 12.90 10.48 3.03
N ILE A 54 13.14 11.54 3.81
CA ILE A 54 13.94 12.66 3.34
C ILE A 54 15.41 12.24 3.48
N ALA A 55 16.06 11.94 2.36
CA ALA A 55 17.47 11.52 2.36
C ALA A 55 18.43 12.70 2.62
N SER A 56 18.06 13.89 2.15
CA SER A 56 18.85 15.10 2.33
C SER A 56 18.01 16.35 2.12
N VAL A 57 18.43 17.44 2.75
CA VAL A 57 18.00 18.80 2.41
C VAL A 57 19.22 19.51 1.83
N ALA A 58 19.02 20.29 0.77
CA ALA A 58 20.07 21.09 0.15
C ALA A 58 19.68 22.56 0.16
N ASP A 59 20.62 23.41 0.53
CA ASP A 59 20.54 24.85 0.35
C ASP A 59 21.01 25.22 -1.07
N ASN A 60 20.21 26.05 -1.73
CA ASN A 60 20.46 26.57 -3.06
C ASN A 60 20.75 28.08 -3.07
N THR A 61 21.01 28.70 -1.92
CA THR A 61 21.25 30.14 -1.77
C THR A 61 22.69 30.41 -1.32
N ALA A 62 23.35 31.40 -1.93
CA ALA A 62 24.71 31.81 -1.56
C ALA A 62 24.71 32.61 -0.24
N PRO A 63 25.83 32.64 0.53
CA PRO A 63 27.15 32.06 0.24
C PRO A 63 27.26 30.55 0.55
N VAL A 64 26.31 30.05 1.36
CA VAL A 64 26.05 28.72 1.91
C VAL A 64 25.44 27.62 1.03
N THR A 65 25.90 27.29 -0.18
CA THR A 65 25.17 26.25 -0.95
C THR A 65 25.62 24.82 -0.63
N GLY A 66 24.70 23.85 -0.64
CA GLY A 66 25.03 22.42 -0.54
C GLY A 66 24.12 21.64 0.42
N ILE A 67 24.51 20.42 0.77
CA ILE A 67 23.73 19.58 1.70
C ILE A 67 23.76 20.19 3.10
N VAL A 68 22.59 20.33 3.72
CA VAL A 68 22.45 20.78 5.11
C VAL A 68 22.71 19.58 6.03
N PRO A 69 23.76 19.60 6.87
CA PRO A 69 24.04 18.52 7.82
C PRO A 69 22.94 18.39 8.88
N ASN A 70 22.89 17.25 9.58
CA ASN A 70 21.95 17.07 10.69
C ASN A 70 22.16 18.15 11.77
N GLY A 71 21.09 18.87 12.12
CA GLY A 71 21.14 20.02 13.03
C GLY A 71 21.70 21.31 12.41
N GLY A 72 22.01 21.32 11.10
CA GLY A 72 22.42 22.50 10.35
C GLY A 72 21.26 23.44 10.02
N SER A 73 21.59 24.62 9.50
CA SER A 73 20.63 25.63 9.02
C SER A 73 20.93 25.99 7.57
N THR A 74 19.91 26.42 6.81
CA THR A 74 20.02 26.98 5.44
C THR A 74 20.38 28.47 5.44
N GLU A 75 21.17 28.89 6.42
CA GLU A 75 21.40 30.30 6.78
C GLU A 75 20.17 31.15 7.19
N ARG A 76 20.39 32.01 8.18
CA ARG A 76 19.67 33.27 8.36
C ARG A 76 20.67 34.24 8.99
N ASN A 77 21.03 35.32 8.29
CA ASN A 77 21.89 36.37 8.84
C ASN A 77 21.06 37.66 9.05
N PRO A 78 20.68 38.04 10.29
CA PRO A 78 19.79 39.18 10.57
C PRO A 78 20.38 40.57 10.35
N THR A 79 21.63 40.69 9.90
CA THR A 79 22.28 42.01 9.72
C THR A 79 21.78 42.77 8.48
N ASP A 80 20.91 42.17 7.67
CA ASP A 80 20.22 42.79 6.54
C ASP A 80 18.91 43.52 6.91
N ALA A 81 18.44 43.41 8.16
CA ALA A 81 17.21 44.08 8.62
C ALA A 81 17.42 45.46 9.26
N LEU A 82 18.66 45.94 9.40
CA LEU A 82 18.98 47.25 10.01
C LEU A 82 19.54 48.22 8.97
N GLY A 83 18.67 48.67 8.06
CA GLY A 83 19.03 49.52 6.93
C GLY A 83 18.09 50.69 6.67
N TYR A 84 17.47 51.29 7.69
CA TYR A 84 16.96 52.67 7.60
C TYR A 84 17.43 53.45 8.83
N ARG A 85 18.29 54.42 8.57
CA ARG A 85 18.60 55.56 9.43
C ARG A 85 17.64 56.69 9.08
#